data_AF-A0A126QPH6-F1
#
_entry.id   AF-A0A126QPH6-F1
#
_cell.length_a   1.000
_cell.length_b   1.000
_cell.length_c   1.000
_cell.angle_alpha   90.00
_cell.angle_beta   90.00
_cell.angle_gamma   90.00
#
_symmetry.space_group_name_H-M   'P 1'
#
loop_
_entity.id
_entity.type
_entity.pdbx_description
1 polymer ?
#
loop_
_entity_poly.entity_id
_entity_poly.type
_entity_poly.pdbx_seq_one_letter_code
_entity_poly.pdbx_strand_id
1 'polypeptide(L)'
;MESEVVDSKFLESMAKRRPFMKRMFTVFISQEPKRIQDIRNALNDRDQERLRHLVHSLKGGAATIGVERVRACCLEMENASKAGDLEKAAELMDKLELEIRRAYAFMFKYLAEH
;
A
#
# COMPACT_ATOMS: atom_id res chain seq x y z
N MET A 1 -7.07 -9.85 13.85
CA MET A 1 -5.67 -9.56 14.25
C MET A 1 -4.64 -9.70 13.13
N GLU A 2 -4.67 -10.73 12.27
CA GLU A 2 -3.81 -10.81 11.06
C GLU A 2 -4.60 -10.72 9.74
N SER A 3 -5.79 -11.31 9.70
CA SER A 3 -6.77 -11.21 8.61
C SER A 3 -7.29 -9.78 8.35
N GLU A 4 -6.94 -8.82 9.20
CA GLU A 4 -7.29 -7.40 9.05
C GLU A 4 -6.29 -6.62 8.21
N VAL A 5 -5.07 -7.16 8.03
CA VAL A 5 -3.98 -6.49 7.32
C VAL A 5 -3.82 -7.04 5.90
N VAL A 6 -3.87 -8.37 5.77
CA VAL A 6 -3.87 -9.07 4.47
C VAL A 6 -5.14 -9.91 4.36
N ASP A 7 -5.79 -9.84 3.21
CA ASP A 7 -7.02 -10.56 2.90
C ASP A 7 -6.87 -12.07 3.10
N SER A 8 -7.84 -12.68 3.79
CA SER A 8 -7.78 -14.10 4.13
C SER A 8 -7.88 -15.00 2.90
N LYS A 9 -8.68 -14.63 1.89
CA LYS A 9 -8.79 -15.41 0.65
C LYS A 9 -7.48 -15.38 -0.13
N PHE A 10 -6.79 -14.23 -0.15
CA PHE A 10 -5.45 -14.13 -0.70
C PHE A 10 -4.48 -15.09 0.02
N LEU A 11 -4.44 -15.07 1.36
CA LEU A 11 -3.58 -15.96 2.14
C LEU A 11 -3.88 -17.45 1.88
N GLU A 12 -5.16 -17.84 1.84
CA GLU A 12 -5.59 -19.20 1.51
C GLU A 12 -5.15 -19.62 0.10
N SER A 13 -5.31 -18.74 -0.89
CA SER A 13 -4.90 -18.99 -2.28
C SER A 13 -3.37 -19.19 -2.40
N MET A 14 -2.61 -18.57 -1.50
CA MET A 14 -1.14 -18.61 -1.48
C MET A 14 -0.57 -19.67 -0.51
N ALA A 15 -1.42 -20.38 0.25
CA ALA A 15 -0.99 -21.32 1.28
C ALA A 15 -0.04 -22.43 0.75
N LYS A 16 -0.25 -22.89 -0.50
CA LYS A 16 0.61 -23.88 -1.18
C LYS A 16 1.77 -23.25 -1.97
N ARG A 17 1.86 -21.92 -2.02
CA ARG A 17 2.82 -21.15 -2.82
C ARG A 17 3.70 -20.26 -1.93
N ARG A 18 4.04 -20.73 -0.73
CA ARG A 18 4.83 -19.96 0.26
C ARG A 18 6.08 -19.29 -0.32
N PRO A 19 6.95 -19.97 -1.10
CA PRO A 19 8.14 -19.31 -1.65
C PRO A 19 7.81 -18.15 -2.59
N PHE A 20 6.70 -18.24 -3.33
CA PHE A 20 6.23 -17.16 -4.19
C PHE A 20 5.67 -16.00 -3.36
N MET A 21 4.87 -16.29 -2.32
CA MET A 21 4.36 -15.25 -1.43
C MET A 21 5.46 -14.50 -0.69
N LYS A 22 6.48 -15.21 -0.18
CA LYS A 22 7.66 -14.58 0.44
C LYS A 22 8.33 -13.61 -0.53
N ARG A 23 8.54 -14.01 -1.80
CA ARG A 23 9.10 -13.12 -2.83
C ARG A 23 8.24 -11.88 -3.06
N MET A 24 6.91 -12.03 -3.16
CA MET A 24 6.01 -10.89 -3.34
C MET A 24 6.11 -9.90 -2.17
N PHE A 25 6.12 -10.39 -0.92
CA PHE A 25 6.29 -9.54 0.26
C PHE A 25 7.65 -8.85 0.28
N THR A 26 8.74 -9.55 -0.04
CA THR A 26 10.08 -8.95 -0.15
C THR A 26 10.11 -7.82 -1.18
N VAL A 27 9.52 -8.04 -2.37
CA VAL A 27 9.45 -7.01 -3.42
C VAL A 27 8.66 -5.79 -2.92
N PHE A 28 7.49 -6.00 -2.33
CA PHE A 28 6.66 -4.91 -1.81
C PHE A 28 7.37 -4.11 -0.72
N ILE A 29 8.00 -4.78 0.26
CA ILE A 29 8.80 -4.12 1.30
C ILE A 29 9.95 -3.31 0.71
N SER A 30 10.60 -3.80 -0.37
CA SER A 30 11.75 -3.12 -0.95
C SER A 30 11.39 -1.89 -1.82
N GLN A 31 10.25 -1.91 -2.51
CA GLN A 31 9.92 -0.89 -3.50
C GLN A 31 9.04 0.23 -2.94
N GLU A 32 8.09 -0.11 -2.07
CA GLU A 32 7.07 0.84 -1.65
C GLU A 32 7.55 1.95 -0.69
N PRO A 33 8.62 1.80 0.13
CA PRO A 33 9.10 2.92 0.97
C PRO A 33 9.47 4.15 0.16
N LYS A 34 10.15 3.95 -0.99
CA LYS A 34 10.48 5.05 -1.90
C LYS A 34 9.22 5.67 -2.49
N ARG A 35 8.25 4.86 -2.91
CA ARG A 35 6.99 5.35 -3.47
C ARG A 35 6.18 6.18 -2.47
N ILE A 36 6.15 5.78 -1.19
CA ILE A 36 5.47 6.53 -0.13
C ILE A 36 6.14 7.87 0.09
N GLN A 37 7.47 7.91 0.09
CA GLN A 37 8.19 9.18 0.16
C GLN A 37 7.90 10.06 -1.06
N ASP A 38 7.85 9.48 -2.26
CA ASP A 38 7.50 10.21 -3.48
C ASP A 38 6.05 10.75 -3.46
N ILE A 39 5.10 10.02 -2.85
CA ILE A 39 3.72 10.49 -2.63
C ILE A 39 3.71 11.70 -1.71
N ARG A 40 4.45 11.65 -0.59
CA ARG A 40 4.61 12.78 0.34
C ARG A 40 5.22 13.99 -0.35
N ASN A 41 6.22 13.78 -1.20
CA ASN A 41 6.85 14.85 -1.97
C ASN A 41 5.87 15.46 -2.98
N ALA A 42 5.10 14.63 -3.71
CA ALA A 42 4.09 15.13 -4.66
C ALA A 42 2.99 15.96 -3.97
N LEU A 43 2.60 15.61 -2.74
CA LEU A 43 1.70 16.43 -1.92
C LEU A 43 2.32 17.79 -1.57
N ASN A 44 3.58 17.81 -1.13
CA ASN A 44 4.30 19.04 -0.78
C ASN A 44 4.50 19.95 -2.01
N ASP A 45 4.81 19.35 -3.16
CA ASP A 45 5.00 20.05 -4.44
C ASP A 45 3.65 20.49 -5.06
N ARG A 46 2.52 20.07 -4.47
CA ARG A 46 1.16 20.23 -5.01
C ARG A 46 1.01 19.68 -6.43
N ASP A 47 1.78 18.65 -6.77
CA ASP A 47 1.78 18.00 -8.07
C ASP A 47 0.72 16.89 -8.12
N GLN A 48 -0.49 17.31 -8.47
CA GLN A 48 -1.69 16.47 -8.52
C GLN A 48 -1.56 15.29 -9.50
N GLU A 49 -0.95 15.50 -10.67
CA GLU A 49 -0.77 14.47 -11.70
C GLU A 49 0.20 13.39 -11.21
N ARG A 50 1.35 13.80 -10.68
CA ARG A 50 2.34 12.89 -10.10
C ARG A 50 1.77 12.14 -8.91
N LEU A 51 1.07 12.83 -8.01
CA LEU A 51 0.39 12.22 -6.87
C LEU A 51 -0.56 11.11 -7.34
N ARG A 52 -1.45 11.41 -8.30
CA ARG A 52 -2.40 10.44 -8.85
C ARG A 52 -1.69 9.21 -9.42
N HIS A 53 -0.61 9.39 -10.18
CA HIS A 53 0.13 8.27 -10.76
C HIS A 53 0.77 7.39 -9.69
N LEU A 54 1.41 8.00 -8.68
CA LEU A 54 2.06 7.26 -7.60
C LEU A 54 1.06 6.45 -6.77
N VAL A 55 -0.08 7.06 -6.39
CA VAL A 55 -1.11 6.36 -5.62
C VAL A 55 -1.80 5.27 -6.45
N HIS A 56 -1.97 5.48 -7.76
CA HIS A 56 -2.48 4.46 -8.67
C HIS A 56 -1.56 3.23 -8.73
N SER A 57 -0.25 3.44 -8.86
CA SER A 57 0.73 2.36 -8.84
C SER A 57 0.75 1.61 -7.50
N LEU A 58 0.74 2.33 -6.37
CA LEU A 58 0.70 1.70 -5.04
C LEU A 58 -0.59 0.90 -4.83
N LYS A 59 -1.74 1.42 -5.27
CA LYS A 59 -3.02 0.71 -5.24
C LYS A 59 -2.94 -0.65 -5.95
N GLY A 60 -2.34 -0.69 -7.15
CA GLY A 60 -2.16 -1.92 -7.93
C GLY A 60 -1.27 -2.94 -7.22
N GLY A 61 -0.15 -2.48 -6.66
CA GLY A 61 0.74 -3.31 -5.84
C GLY A 61 0.00 -3.89 -4.64
N ALA A 62 -0.69 -3.05 -3.86
CA ALA A 62 -1.45 -3.46 -2.67
C ALA A 62 -2.54 -4.48 -3.00
N ALA A 63 -3.27 -4.29 -4.11
CA ALA A 63 -4.29 -5.25 -4.58
C ALA A 63 -3.69 -6.61 -4.96
N THR A 64 -2.49 -6.62 -5.55
CA THR A 64 -1.82 -7.85 -5.99
C THR A 64 -1.41 -8.75 -4.82
N ILE A 65 -1.13 -8.16 -3.66
CA ILE A 65 -0.71 -8.87 -2.45
C ILE A 65 -1.77 -8.90 -1.34
N GLY A 66 -3.02 -8.53 -1.65
CA GLY A 66 -4.15 -8.61 -0.74
C GLY A 66 -4.13 -7.63 0.43
N VAL A 67 -3.40 -6.51 0.36
CA VAL A 67 -3.36 -5.49 1.42
C VAL A 67 -4.48 -4.47 1.20
N GLU A 68 -5.71 -4.89 1.52
CA GLU A 68 -6.92 -4.15 1.14
C GLU A 68 -7.05 -2.76 1.79
N ARG A 69 -6.56 -2.57 3.02
CA ARG A 69 -6.62 -1.25 3.69
C ARG A 69 -5.72 -0.21 3.01
N VAL A 70 -4.53 -0.61 2.57
CA VAL A 70 -3.62 0.24 1.79
C VAL A 70 -4.25 0.56 0.44
N ARG A 71 -4.82 -0.46 -0.23
CA ARG A 71 -5.52 -0.29 -1.50
C ARG A 71 -6.68 0.71 -1.38
N ALA A 72 -7.49 0.62 -0.32
CA ALA A 72 -8.59 1.54 -0.05
C ALA A 72 -8.11 2.98 0.17
N CYS A 73 -7.05 3.18 0.98
CA CYS A 73 -6.46 4.50 1.18
C CYS A 73 -5.95 5.10 -0.13
N CYS A 74 -5.29 4.29 -0.97
CA CYS A 74 -4.81 4.75 -2.27
C CYS A 74 -5.97 5.11 -3.21
N LEU A 75 -7.09 4.38 -3.17
CA LEU A 75 -8.27 4.70 -3.96
C LEU A 75 -8.90 6.04 -3.51
N GLU A 76 -9.05 6.25 -2.20
CA GLU A 76 -9.54 7.51 -1.64
C GLU A 76 -8.62 8.67 -2.06
N MET A 77 -7.31 8.49 -1.95
CA MET A 77 -6.31 9.52 -2.31
C MET A 77 -6.25 9.76 -3.82
N GLU A 78 -6.40 8.73 -4.66
CA GLU A 78 -6.50 8.85 -6.12
C GLU A 78 -7.74 9.67 -6.52
N ASN A 79 -8.87 9.45 -5.86
CA ASN A 79 -10.11 10.18 -6.12
C ASN A 79 -10.01 11.64 -5.68
N ALA A 80 -9.45 11.92 -4.49
CA ALA A 80 -9.16 13.27 -4.03
C ALA A 80 -8.22 14.01 -5.01
N SER A 81 -7.17 13.32 -5.47
CA SER A 81 -6.26 13.84 -6.49
C SER A 81 -6.97 14.10 -7.81
N LYS A 82 -7.91 13.27 -8.26
CA LYS A 82 -8.70 13.54 -9.48
C LYS A 82 -9.63 14.74 -9.34
N ALA A 83 -10.15 14.98 -8.14
CA ALA A 83 -11.03 16.11 -7.84
C ALA A 83 -10.28 17.44 -7.62
N GLY A 84 -8.93 17.42 -7.57
CA GLY A 84 -8.13 18.60 -7.24
C GLY A 84 -8.11 18.93 -5.73
N ASP A 85 -8.60 18.02 -4.90
CA ASP A 85 -8.69 18.18 -3.46
C ASP A 85 -7.41 17.67 -2.78
N LEU A 86 -6.35 18.47 -2.88
CA LEU A 86 -5.04 18.14 -2.29
C LEU A 86 -5.04 18.21 -0.76
N GLU A 87 -5.95 18.98 -0.16
CA GLU A 87 -6.12 19.02 1.29
C GLU A 87 -6.65 17.66 1.77
N LYS A 88 -7.68 17.13 1.12
CA LYS A 88 -8.18 15.80 1.42
C LYS A 88 -7.12 14.72 1.19
N ALA A 89 -6.35 14.84 0.11
CA ALA A 89 -5.26 13.91 -0.15
C ALA A 89 -4.17 13.97 0.94
N ALA A 90 -3.87 15.15 1.49
CA ALA A 90 -2.93 15.29 2.60
C ALA A 90 -3.44 14.65 3.90
N GLU A 91 -4.73 14.79 4.23
CA GLU A 91 -5.35 14.09 5.38
C GLU A 91 -5.23 12.56 5.27
N LEU A 92 -5.31 12.04 4.04
CA LEU A 92 -5.20 10.61 3.78
C LEU A 92 -3.77 10.08 3.87
N MET A 93 -2.76 10.95 3.88
CA MET A 93 -1.35 10.55 3.93
C MET A 93 -1.03 9.83 5.24
N ASP A 94 -1.44 10.37 6.38
CA ASP A 94 -1.16 9.75 7.68
C ASP A 94 -1.86 8.39 7.83
N LYS A 95 -3.09 8.28 7.29
CA LYS A 95 -3.83 7.01 7.21
C LYS A 95 -3.09 6.01 6.34
N LEU A 96 -2.61 6.41 5.16
CA LEU A 96 -1.84 5.54 4.26
C LEU A 96 -0.56 5.03 4.93
N GLU A 97 0.20 5.89 5.59
CA GLU A 97 1.43 5.48 6.29
C GLU A 97 1.16 4.50 7.43
N LEU A 98 0.10 4.72 8.20
CA LEU A 98 -0.29 3.79 9.26
C LEU A 98 -0.61 2.41 8.69
N GLU A 99 -1.41 2.33 7.62
CA GLU A 99 -1.77 1.05 7.03
C GLU A 99 -0.57 0.36 6.35
N ILE A 100 0.36 1.12 5.76
CA ILE A 100 1.62 0.55 5.27
C ILE A 100 2.45 -0.03 6.43
N ARG A 101 2.59 0.70 7.54
CA ARG A 101 3.37 0.19 8.69
C ARG A 101 2.79 -1.13 9.21
N ARG A 102 1.46 -1.24 9.27
CA ARG A 102 0.78 -2.49 9.62
C ARG A 102 1.07 -3.60 8.60
N ALA A 103 1.01 -3.29 7.31
CA ALA A 103 1.34 -4.22 6.24
C ALA A 103 2.78 -4.74 6.35
N TYR A 104 3.75 -3.86 6.59
CA TYR A 104 5.15 -4.24 6.79
C TYR A 104 5.35 -5.09 8.04
N ALA A 105 4.73 -4.72 9.16
CA ALA A 105 4.82 -5.50 10.39
C ALA A 105 4.32 -6.94 10.17
N PHE A 106 3.19 -7.10 9.49
CA PHE A 106 2.67 -8.41 9.11
C PHE A 106 3.64 -9.18 8.19
N MET A 107 4.14 -8.54 7.14
CA MET A 107 5.03 -9.20 6.18
C MET A 107 6.36 -9.62 6.81
N PHE A 108 6.96 -8.77 7.65
CA PHE A 108 8.20 -9.11 8.36
C PHE A 108 7.99 -10.29 9.31
N LYS A 109 6.89 -10.29 10.06
CA LYS A 109 6.51 -11.42 10.91
C LYS A 109 6.35 -12.70 10.07
N TYR A 110 5.60 -12.62 8.98
CA TYR A 110 5.39 -13.76 8.08
C TYR A 110 6.70 -14.34 7.54
N LEU A 111 7.63 -13.48 7.12
CA LEU A 111 8.94 -13.87 6.57
C LEU A 111 9.90 -14.47 7.62
N ALA A 112 9.69 -14.17 8.90
CA ALA A 112 10.49 -14.72 10.00
C ALA A 112 9.97 -16.10 10.44
N GLU A 113 8.66 -16.32 10.38
CA GLU A 113 8.00 -17.56 10.82
C GLU A 113 7.98 -18.66 9.74
N HIS A 114 8.22 -18.31 8.48
CA HIS A 114 8.13 -19.19 7.30
C HIS A 114 9.23 -18.85 6.32
#